data_AF-A0A421JNH7-F1
#
_entry.id   AF-A0A421JNH7-F1
#
_cell.length_a   1.000
_cell.length_b   1.000
_cell.length_c   1.000
_cell.angle_alpha   90.00
_cell.angle_beta   90.00
_cell.angle_gamma   90.00
#
_symmetry.space_group_name_H-M   'P 1'
#
loop_
_entity.id
_entity.type
_entity.pdbx_description
1 polymer ?
#
loop_
_entity_poly.entity_id
_entity_poly.type
_entity_poly.pdbx_seq_one_letter_code
_entity_poly.pdbx_strand_id
1 'polypeptide(L)'
;MFALTLKNTVHTSNPGIHPVLLLLYRQAHAHATPPKPHSNKPHINHHKRLDLHEWPNSQNPTPLEIFNLKQKDLGMPQLEFKRHIKRRYLAYVKLYHPDTSLTLHEKGKELSEEEKRRRFDQIQQAYDILQDPRRRVAYSRYQSASSRGPTYKPAAHGYTQEHFEAYRAANAQRRQYDFQNNEEFWRAGTWEDYYRMKYKREPPTKEEFERNKYKILYGVIAFGALGFALQIVNTIDRTNKILLDNQKKTLRTMHDLNDHADNFGQGNSEADGLRRFLVSRRTSIKSKKYPDEDGEDNEHEDSELLVKYAKKRVKQWDDMID
;
A
#
# COMPACT_ATOMS: atom_id res chain seq x y z
N MET A 1 48.54 -15.25 50.69
CA MET A 1 48.57 -14.37 51.87
C MET A 1 47.14 -14.10 52.29
N PHE A 2 46.85 -14.41 53.56
CA PHE A 2 45.70 -14.05 54.39
C PHE A 2 44.26 -14.15 53.84
N ALA A 3 43.60 -15.21 54.32
CA ALA A 3 42.17 -15.27 54.58
C ALA A 3 41.71 -14.18 55.56
N LEU A 4 40.40 -13.88 55.58
CA LEU A 4 39.56 -13.96 56.78
C LEU A 4 38.10 -13.62 56.42
N THR A 5 37.25 -14.64 56.52
CA THR A 5 35.84 -14.58 56.92
C THR A 5 35.63 -13.69 58.15
N LEU A 6 34.42 -13.12 58.32
CA LEU A 6 33.63 -13.29 59.54
C LEU A 6 32.17 -12.86 59.37
N LYS A 7 31.29 -13.72 59.86
CA LYS A 7 29.85 -13.55 60.08
C LYS A 7 29.62 -12.60 61.25
N ASN A 8 28.46 -11.95 61.32
CA ASN A 8 27.95 -11.44 62.59
C ASN A 8 26.47 -11.79 62.76
N THR A 9 26.20 -12.58 63.80
CA THR A 9 24.90 -12.97 64.35
C THR A 9 25.05 -12.99 65.86
N VAL A 10 24.32 -12.15 66.59
CA VAL A 10 24.08 -12.17 68.06
C VAL A 10 22.83 -11.28 68.25
N HIS A 11 21.61 -11.65 68.65
CA HIS A 11 21.04 -12.51 69.70
C HIS A 11 21.39 -12.11 71.14
N THR A 12 20.41 -11.55 71.88
CA THR A 12 20.14 -11.68 73.36
C THR A 12 19.15 -10.56 73.74
N SER A 13 17.90 -10.77 74.19
CA SER A 13 17.33 -11.52 75.33
C SER A 13 17.36 -10.78 76.69
N ASN A 14 16.13 -10.51 77.19
CA ASN A 14 15.66 -10.58 78.59
C ASN A 14 16.00 -9.44 79.59
N PRO A 15 15.43 -9.40 80.82
CA PRO A 15 14.06 -9.70 81.31
C PRO A 15 13.45 -8.58 82.20
N GLY A 16 12.11 -8.63 82.37
CA GLY A 16 11.41 -8.61 83.67
C GLY A 16 11.44 -7.37 84.57
N ILE A 17 10.27 -6.95 85.05
CA ILE A 17 9.91 -6.75 86.47
C ILE A 17 8.40 -6.39 86.53
N HIS A 18 7.63 -7.28 87.15
CA HIS A 18 6.37 -7.01 87.86
C HIS A 18 6.75 -6.90 89.36
N PRO A 19 5.99 -6.24 90.29
CA PRO A 19 4.60 -6.66 90.52
C PRO A 19 3.62 -5.68 91.25
N VAL A 20 2.35 -6.14 91.32
CA VAL A 20 1.37 -6.04 92.42
C VAL A 20 0.46 -4.79 92.59
N LEU A 21 -0.84 -5.08 92.41
CA LEU A 21 -2.09 -4.62 93.06
C LEU A 21 -2.36 -3.11 93.25
N LEU A 22 -3.48 -2.65 92.66
CA LEU A 22 -4.60 -2.10 93.44
C LEU A 22 -5.92 -2.09 92.65
N LEU A 23 -6.99 -2.21 93.43
CA LEU A 23 -8.36 -2.54 93.08
C LEU A 23 -9.13 -1.42 92.34
N LEU A 24 -10.05 -1.88 91.49
CA LEU A 24 -11.40 -1.34 91.23
C LEU A 24 -11.52 0.14 90.85
N TYR A 25 -11.80 0.42 89.58
CA TYR A 25 -12.86 1.36 89.21
C TYR A 25 -13.46 1.06 87.82
N ARG A 26 -14.63 0.43 87.85
CA ARG A 26 -15.81 0.70 87.02
C ARG A 26 -15.63 1.76 85.91
N GLN A 27 -15.57 1.33 84.64
CA GLN A 27 -16.37 1.97 83.59
C GLN A 27 -16.44 1.11 82.32
N ALA A 28 -17.68 0.78 81.92
CA ALA A 28 -17.98 0.15 80.64
C ALA A 28 -17.64 1.12 79.51
N HIS A 29 -16.47 0.95 78.89
CA HIS A 29 -16.21 1.51 77.58
C HIS A 29 -16.68 0.51 76.54
N ALA A 30 -17.88 0.75 76.02
CA ALA A 30 -18.31 0.19 74.76
C ALA A 30 -17.19 0.42 73.73
N HIS A 31 -16.76 -0.65 73.07
CA HIS A 31 -15.91 -0.58 71.90
C HIS A 31 -16.61 0.27 70.83
N ALA A 32 -16.28 1.55 70.79
CA ALA A 32 -16.53 2.38 69.62
C ALA A 32 -15.71 1.75 68.49
N THR A 33 -16.41 1.11 67.56
CA THR A 33 -15.87 0.78 66.25
C THR A 33 -15.18 2.02 65.69
N PRO A 34 -13.97 1.89 65.10
CA PRO A 34 -13.33 3.04 64.48
C PRO A 34 -14.31 3.62 63.45
N PRO A 35 -14.58 4.93 63.47
CA PRO A 35 -15.42 5.53 62.45
C PRO A 35 -14.75 5.22 61.12
N LYS A 36 -15.47 4.50 60.24
CA LYS A 36 -15.09 4.38 58.84
C LYS A 36 -14.82 5.81 58.36
N PRO A 37 -13.66 6.11 57.73
CA PRO A 37 -13.41 7.42 57.19
C PRO A 37 -14.39 7.63 56.04
N HIS A 38 -15.57 8.16 56.35
CA HIS A 38 -16.50 8.72 55.38
C HIS A 38 -15.94 10.07 54.91
N SER A 39 -14.75 10.04 54.32
CA SER A 39 -14.28 11.11 53.45
C SER A 39 -14.95 10.93 52.08
N ASN A 40 -16.28 10.99 52.05
CA ASN A 40 -16.99 11.36 50.83
C ASN A 40 -16.79 12.88 50.63
N LYS A 41 -15.54 13.29 50.40
CA LYS A 41 -15.30 14.58 49.75
C LYS A 41 -16.01 14.46 48.40
N PRO A 42 -16.95 15.35 48.07
CA PRO A 42 -17.64 15.28 46.80
C PRO A 42 -16.57 15.28 45.69
N HIS A 43 -16.62 14.28 44.81
CA HIS A 43 -15.75 14.24 43.64
C HIS A 43 -16.02 15.50 42.82
N ILE A 44 -15.08 16.45 42.86
CA ILE A 44 -15.20 17.68 42.11
C ILE A 44 -14.75 17.36 40.69
N ASN A 45 -15.70 17.36 39.76
CA ASN A 45 -15.41 17.27 38.33
C ASN A 45 -14.69 18.54 37.88
N HIS A 46 -13.36 18.54 37.97
CA HIS A 46 -12.54 19.70 37.64
C HIS A 46 -12.68 20.15 36.18
N HIS A 47 -13.03 19.24 35.25
CA HIS A 47 -13.38 19.57 33.86
C HIS A 47 -14.61 20.48 33.77
N LYS A 48 -15.71 20.11 34.44
CA LYS A 48 -16.95 20.90 34.47
C LYS A 48 -16.76 22.27 35.12
N ARG A 49 -15.92 22.35 36.16
CA ARG A 49 -15.61 23.62 36.85
C ARG A 49 -14.95 24.65 35.94
N LEU A 50 -14.22 24.20 34.93
CA LEU A 50 -13.42 25.05 34.04
C LEU A 50 -13.99 25.04 32.61
N ASP A 51 -15.24 24.62 32.43
CA ASP A 51 -15.94 24.50 31.13
C ASP A 51 -15.14 23.72 30.06
N LEU A 52 -14.41 22.68 30.48
CA LEU A 52 -13.71 21.76 29.57
C LEU A 52 -14.54 20.51 29.34
N HIS A 53 -14.36 19.92 28.17
CA HIS A 53 -14.85 18.57 27.90
C HIS A 53 -13.98 17.52 28.61
N GLU A 54 -14.55 16.34 28.75
CA GLU A 54 -13.85 15.16 29.29
C GLU A 54 -12.70 14.74 28.38
N TRP A 55 -11.63 14.23 28.97
CA TRP A 55 -10.46 13.80 28.20
C TRP A 55 -10.84 12.68 27.19
N PRO A 56 -10.32 12.72 25.96
CA PRO A 56 -10.61 11.70 24.96
C PRO A 56 -10.13 10.30 25.37
N ASN A 57 -10.93 9.28 25.00
CA ASN A 57 -10.65 7.88 25.31
C ASN A 57 -9.68 7.21 24.30
N SER A 58 -9.29 7.91 23.24
CA SER A 58 -8.40 7.39 22.23
C SER A 58 -6.96 7.26 22.77
N GLN A 59 -6.25 6.19 22.39
CA GLN A 59 -4.87 5.94 22.86
C GLN A 59 -3.92 7.09 22.47
N ASN A 60 -4.14 7.67 21.28
CA ASN A 60 -3.40 8.82 20.75
C ASN A 60 -4.43 9.85 20.25
N PRO A 61 -4.90 10.75 21.13
CA PRO A 61 -5.90 11.72 20.75
C PRO A 61 -5.33 12.76 19.79
N THR A 62 -6.10 13.11 18.77
CA THR A 62 -5.67 14.15 17.82
C THR A 62 -5.68 15.53 18.47
N PRO A 63 -4.86 16.50 18.03
CA PRO A 63 -4.89 17.87 18.54
C PRO A 63 -6.29 18.50 18.49
N LEU A 64 -7.08 18.18 17.47
CA LEU A 64 -8.46 18.65 17.34
C LEU A 64 -9.37 18.02 18.39
N GLU A 65 -9.19 16.72 18.67
CA GLU A 65 -9.94 15.99 19.69
C GLU A 65 -9.61 16.48 21.11
N ILE A 66 -8.32 16.72 21.42
CA ILE A 66 -7.85 17.25 22.73
C ILE A 66 -8.48 18.59 23.06
N PHE A 67 -8.77 19.42 22.06
CA PHE A 67 -9.42 20.70 22.25
C PHE A 67 -10.92 20.64 21.96
N ASN A 68 -11.53 19.49 21.67
CA ASN A 68 -12.93 19.34 21.22
C ASN A 68 -13.30 20.35 20.13
N LEU A 69 -12.51 20.35 19.06
CA LEU A 69 -12.75 21.06 17.83
C LEU A 69 -13.14 20.08 16.73
N LYS A 70 -14.20 20.40 16.00
CA LYS A 70 -14.59 19.67 14.79
C LYS A 70 -13.84 20.24 13.59
N GLN A 71 -13.77 19.47 12.50
CA GLN A 71 -13.15 19.96 11.26
C GLN A 71 -13.81 21.26 10.73
N LYS A 72 -15.10 21.45 10.99
CA LYS A 72 -15.87 22.67 10.64
C LYS A 72 -15.36 23.91 11.39
N ASP A 73 -14.85 23.73 12.60
CA ASP A 73 -14.38 24.80 13.47
C ASP A 73 -13.05 25.41 12.98
N LEU A 74 -12.32 24.72 12.10
CA LEU A 74 -11.15 25.29 11.42
C LEU A 74 -11.52 26.44 10.47
N GLY A 75 -12.80 26.57 10.07
CA GLY A 75 -13.30 27.66 9.25
C GLY A 75 -13.53 28.97 10.01
N MET A 76 -13.36 28.99 11.34
CA MET A 76 -13.52 30.22 12.14
C MET A 76 -12.49 31.30 11.75
N PRO A 77 -12.83 32.59 11.95
CA PRO A 77 -11.86 33.67 11.80
C PRO A 77 -10.62 33.43 12.65
N GLN A 78 -9.44 33.72 12.11
CA GLN A 78 -8.15 33.37 12.74
C GLN A 78 -8.00 33.94 14.15
N LEU A 79 -8.51 35.16 14.38
CA LEU A 79 -8.44 35.82 15.69
C LEU A 79 -9.31 35.11 16.73
N GLU A 80 -10.53 34.73 16.35
CA GLU A 80 -11.47 34.03 17.23
C GLU A 80 -10.96 32.63 17.58
N PHE A 81 -10.46 31.91 16.57
CA PHE A 81 -9.85 30.61 16.76
C PHE A 81 -8.68 30.65 17.76
N LYS A 82 -7.76 31.61 17.59
CA LYS A 82 -6.62 31.78 18.49
C LYS A 82 -7.06 32.09 19.93
N ARG A 83 -8.05 32.99 20.09
CA ARG A 83 -8.60 33.32 21.42
C ARG A 83 -9.24 32.11 22.08
N HIS A 84 -10.00 31.34 21.31
CA HIS A 84 -10.70 30.15 21.77
C HIS A 84 -9.73 29.05 22.22
N ILE A 85 -8.73 28.73 21.38
CA ILE A 85 -7.69 27.73 21.70
C ILE A 85 -6.85 28.18 22.91
N LYS A 86 -6.42 29.45 22.96
CA LYS A 86 -5.65 29.97 24.09
C LYS A 86 -6.41 29.86 25.41
N ARG A 87 -7.71 30.17 25.41
CA ARG A 87 -8.57 30.03 26.61
C ARG A 87 -8.62 28.59 27.10
N ARG A 88 -8.88 27.63 26.19
CA ARG A 88 -8.93 26.19 26.52
C ARG A 88 -7.57 25.67 27.00
N TYR A 89 -6.49 26.07 26.32
CA TYR A 89 -5.12 25.72 26.69
C TYR A 89 -4.79 26.15 28.13
N LEU A 90 -5.04 27.42 28.49
CA LEU A 90 -4.79 27.90 29.86
C LEU A 90 -5.61 27.13 30.91
N ALA A 91 -6.83 26.73 30.59
CA ALA A 91 -7.67 25.93 31.47
C ALA A 91 -7.12 24.49 31.63
N TYR A 92 -6.62 23.89 30.55
CA TYR A 92 -5.93 22.58 30.60
C TYR A 92 -4.61 22.63 31.36
N VAL A 93 -3.80 23.67 31.18
CA VAL A 93 -2.55 23.84 31.92
C VAL A 93 -2.82 23.90 33.42
N LYS A 94 -3.81 24.70 33.86
CA LYS A 94 -4.21 24.74 35.28
C LYS A 94 -4.60 23.38 35.85
N LEU A 95 -5.10 22.48 35.00
CA LEU A 95 -5.58 21.16 35.40
C LEU A 95 -4.47 20.10 35.43
N TYR A 96 -3.69 20.02 34.35
CA TYR A 96 -2.73 18.93 34.12
C TYR A 96 -1.26 19.32 34.35
N HIS A 97 -0.95 20.55 34.75
CA HIS A 97 0.43 20.93 35.05
C HIS A 97 1.04 20.03 36.15
N PRO A 98 2.27 19.53 35.97
CA PRO A 98 2.91 18.58 36.90
C PRO A 98 3.02 19.14 38.32
N ASP A 99 3.34 20.44 38.48
CA ASP A 99 3.50 21.07 39.79
C ASP A 99 2.19 21.32 40.55
N THR A 100 1.04 21.12 39.91
CA THR A 100 -0.25 21.36 40.56
C THR A 100 -0.62 20.15 41.43
N SER A 101 -0.88 20.33 42.71
CA SER A 101 -1.28 19.23 43.64
C SER A 101 -2.72 18.72 43.46
N LEU A 102 -3.38 19.02 42.34
CA LEU A 102 -4.74 18.58 42.05
C LEU A 102 -4.77 17.07 41.78
N THR A 103 -5.50 16.33 42.62
CA THR A 103 -5.88 14.93 42.41
C THR A 103 -7.00 14.88 41.38
N LEU A 104 -6.65 14.46 40.17
CA LEU A 104 -7.62 14.25 39.11
C LEU A 104 -8.18 12.85 39.21
N HIS A 105 -9.49 12.74 39.14
CA HIS A 105 -10.19 11.47 39.19
C HIS A 105 -10.96 11.28 37.89
N GLU A 106 -10.61 10.25 37.12
CA GLU A 106 -11.33 9.87 35.91
C GLU A 106 -11.94 8.49 36.07
N LYS A 107 -13.25 8.37 35.75
CA LYS A 107 -14.01 7.11 35.86
C LYS A 107 -13.84 6.41 37.22
N GLY A 108 -13.70 7.20 38.30
CA GLY A 108 -13.56 6.71 39.66
C GLY A 108 -12.15 6.29 40.08
N LYS A 109 -11.12 6.47 39.24
CA LYS A 109 -9.71 6.22 39.59
C LYS A 109 -8.92 7.52 39.65
N GLU A 110 -8.02 7.62 40.62
CA GLU A 110 -7.00 8.69 40.66
C GLU A 110 -6.06 8.52 39.47
N LEU A 111 -5.84 9.62 38.75
CA LEU A 111 -4.93 9.67 37.62
C LEU A 111 -3.49 9.60 38.14
N SER A 112 -2.66 8.72 37.57
CA SER A 112 -1.25 8.65 37.93
C SER A 112 -0.53 9.96 37.54
N GLU A 113 0.51 10.33 38.29
CA GLU A 113 1.35 11.49 37.96
C GLU A 113 1.99 11.36 36.57
N GLU A 114 2.35 10.14 36.17
CA GLU A 114 2.89 9.85 34.84
C GLU A 114 1.86 10.13 33.73
N GLU A 115 0.61 9.72 33.95
CA GLU A 115 -0.48 9.96 33.00
C GLU A 115 -0.81 11.45 32.91
N LYS A 116 -0.79 12.16 34.04
CA LYS A 116 -0.96 13.61 34.10
C LYS A 116 0.11 14.31 33.27
N ARG A 117 1.39 13.90 33.42
CA ARG A 117 2.50 14.45 32.65
C ARG A 117 2.35 14.18 31.16
N ARG A 118 2.03 12.93 30.78
CA ARG A 118 1.79 12.55 29.38
C ARG A 118 0.70 13.42 28.74
N ARG A 119 -0.40 13.66 29.45
CA ARG A 119 -1.50 14.50 28.94
C ARG A 119 -1.09 15.96 28.79
N PHE A 120 -0.32 16.49 29.74
CA PHE A 120 0.23 17.83 29.64
C PHE A 120 1.11 17.98 28.39
N ASP A 121 2.01 17.02 28.14
CA ASP A 121 2.87 17.03 26.96
C ASP A 121 2.03 16.97 25.67
N GLN A 122 0.95 16.17 25.64
CA GLN A 122 0.01 16.11 24.51
C GLN A 122 -0.75 17.44 24.30
N ILE A 123 -1.20 18.09 25.37
CA ILE A 123 -1.84 19.41 25.32
C ILE A 123 -0.89 20.45 24.74
N GLN A 124 0.38 20.44 25.17
CA GLN A 124 1.40 21.36 24.69
C GLN A 124 1.64 21.17 23.20
N GLN A 125 1.89 19.93 22.76
CA GLN A 125 2.09 19.61 21.35
C GLN A 125 0.87 20.00 20.49
N ALA A 126 -0.34 19.72 20.99
CA ALA A 126 -1.57 20.08 20.31
C ALA A 126 -1.73 21.59 20.15
N TYR A 127 -1.40 22.36 21.20
CA TYR A 127 -1.45 23.81 21.18
C TYR A 127 -0.46 24.39 20.16
N ASP A 128 0.78 23.89 20.16
CA ASP A 128 1.84 24.37 19.26
C ASP A 128 1.48 24.13 17.77
N ILE A 129 0.82 23.01 17.46
CA ILE A 129 0.34 22.71 16.10
C ILE A 129 -0.80 23.64 15.68
N LEU A 130 -1.75 23.90 16.58
CA LEU A 130 -2.98 24.66 16.27
C LEU A 130 -2.80 26.18 16.33
N GLN A 131 -1.84 26.67 17.12
CA GLN A 131 -1.55 28.10 17.26
C GLN A 131 -1.08 28.71 15.93
N ASP A 132 -0.20 28.00 15.23
CA ASP A 132 0.39 28.47 13.98
C ASP A 132 -0.49 28.12 12.77
N PRO A 133 -0.92 29.12 11.96
CA PRO A 133 -1.81 28.85 10.84
C PRO A 133 -1.17 27.90 9.81
N ARG A 134 0.14 28.02 9.57
CA ARG A 134 0.85 27.16 8.61
C ARG A 134 0.92 25.71 9.11
N ARG A 135 1.24 25.50 10.40
CA ARG A 135 1.29 24.17 11.03
C ARG A 135 -0.09 23.53 11.10
N ARG A 136 -1.12 24.32 11.41
CA ARG A 136 -2.52 23.87 11.42
C ARG A 136 -2.99 23.40 10.04
N VAL A 137 -2.69 24.17 8.98
CA VAL A 137 -3.04 23.77 7.60
C VAL A 137 -2.26 22.51 7.19
N ALA A 138 -0.97 22.45 7.52
CA ALA A 138 -0.12 21.29 7.28
C ALA A 138 -0.67 20.03 7.98
N TYR A 139 -1.04 20.14 9.25
CA TYR A 139 -1.66 19.06 10.02
C TYR A 139 -3.01 18.63 9.45
N SER A 140 -3.88 19.58 9.09
CA SER A 140 -5.16 19.27 8.46
C SER A 140 -4.99 18.52 7.13
N ARG A 141 -3.97 18.86 6.33
CA ARG A 141 -3.63 18.15 5.08
C ARG A 141 -3.15 16.74 5.39
N TYR A 142 -2.25 16.58 6.35
CA TYR A 142 -1.78 15.26 6.81
C TYR A 142 -2.95 14.38 7.25
N GLN A 143 -3.84 14.89 8.10
CA GLN A 143 -5.00 14.14 8.58
C GLN A 143 -5.91 13.70 7.42
N SER A 144 -6.14 14.59 6.44
CA SER A 144 -6.93 14.26 5.24
C SER A 144 -6.25 13.25 4.32
N ALA A 145 -4.91 13.24 4.27
CA ALA A 145 -4.15 12.30 3.47
C ALA A 145 -4.10 10.92 4.14
N SER A 146 -3.91 10.88 5.46
CA SER A 146 -3.89 9.65 6.25
C SER A 146 -5.23 8.92 6.19
N SER A 147 -6.36 9.65 6.16
CA SER A 147 -7.69 9.05 6.09
C SER A 147 -8.09 8.50 4.72
N ARG A 148 -7.48 8.99 3.63
CA ARG A 148 -7.85 8.65 2.25
C ARG A 148 -7.24 7.36 1.69
N GLY A 149 -6.29 6.74 2.38
CA GLY A 149 -5.64 5.52 1.90
C GLY A 149 -4.66 5.75 0.73
N PRO A 150 -3.76 4.79 0.41
CA PRO A 150 -2.81 4.94 -0.68
C PRO A 150 -3.47 4.55 -1.99
N THR A 151 -4.18 5.49 -2.63
CA THR A 151 -4.63 5.28 -4.02
C THR A 151 -3.88 6.25 -4.92
N TYR A 152 -2.61 5.92 -5.22
CA TYR A 152 -1.87 6.57 -6.29
C TYR A 152 -1.80 5.64 -7.49
N LYS A 153 -2.58 5.95 -8.53
CA LYS A 153 -2.40 5.36 -9.86
C LYS A 153 -1.80 6.46 -10.74
N PRO A 154 -0.56 6.30 -11.24
CA PRO A 154 -0.02 7.24 -12.21
C PRO A 154 -0.87 7.14 -13.48
N ALA A 155 -1.66 8.17 -13.81
CA ALA A 155 -2.35 8.19 -15.09
C ALA A 155 -1.35 8.53 -16.21
N ALA A 156 -1.59 7.96 -17.39
CA ALA A 156 -0.79 8.15 -18.60
C ALA A 156 -0.88 9.58 -19.20
N HIS A 157 -1.67 10.49 -18.62
CA HIS A 157 -1.93 11.82 -19.16
C HIS A 157 -1.76 12.92 -18.11
N GLY A 158 -0.67 13.69 -18.25
CA GLY A 158 -0.50 15.04 -17.67
C GLY A 158 -0.37 15.14 -16.15
N TYR A 159 0.50 16.04 -15.68
CA TYR A 159 0.62 16.35 -14.26
C TYR A 159 -0.51 17.31 -13.85
N THR A 160 -1.65 16.79 -13.38
CA THR A 160 -2.75 17.62 -12.85
C THR A 160 -2.60 17.85 -11.33
N GLN A 161 -3.33 18.84 -10.79
CA GLN A 161 -3.36 19.10 -9.35
C GLN A 161 -3.81 17.86 -8.56
N GLU A 162 -4.78 17.11 -9.08
CA GLU A 162 -5.30 15.88 -8.46
C GLU A 162 -4.22 14.78 -8.38
N HIS A 163 -3.38 14.64 -9.40
CA HIS A 163 -2.25 13.71 -9.38
C HIS A 163 -1.23 14.07 -8.30
N PHE A 164 -0.94 15.36 -8.14
CA PHE A 164 -0.04 15.83 -7.10
C PHE A 164 -0.60 15.61 -5.70
N GLU A 165 -1.90 15.83 -5.51
CA GLU A 165 -2.60 15.54 -4.26
C GLU A 165 -2.63 14.04 -3.94
N ALA A 166 -2.88 13.19 -4.94
CA ALA A 166 -2.81 11.73 -4.81
C ALA A 166 -1.39 11.23 -4.51
N TYR A 167 -0.37 11.79 -5.16
CA TYR A 167 1.03 11.49 -4.89
C TYR A 167 1.40 11.90 -3.46
N ARG A 168 0.98 13.09 -3.01
CA ARG A 168 1.19 13.56 -1.64
C ARG A 168 0.48 12.64 -0.64
N ALA A 169 -0.75 12.24 -0.92
CA ALA A 169 -1.50 11.32 -0.06
C ALA A 169 -0.85 9.93 0.04
N ALA A 170 -0.33 9.38 -1.06
CA ALA A 170 0.40 8.12 -1.04
C ALA A 170 1.75 8.22 -0.33
N ASN A 171 2.47 9.35 -0.45
CA ASN A 171 3.72 9.55 0.29
C ASN A 171 3.51 9.83 1.77
N ALA A 172 2.40 10.46 2.15
CA ALA A 172 2.02 10.72 3.53
C ALA A 172 2.00 9.47 4.41
N GLN A 173 1.70 8.32 3.80
CA GLN A 173 1.63 7.04 4.50
C GLN A 173 2.99 6.41 4.75
N ARG A 174 4.06 6.94 4.14
CA ARG A 174 5.42 6.47 4.42
C ARG A 174 5.85 7.08 5.75
N ARG A 175 6.39 6.26 6.66
CA ARG A 175 6.90 6.69 7.98
C ARG A 175 7.86 7.89 7.94
N GLN A 176 8.60 8.05 6.84
CA GLN A 176 9.52 9.16 6.60
C GLN A 176 8.84 10.53 6.42
N TYR A 177 7.55 10.54 6.03
CA TYR A 177 6.76 11.75 5.81
C TYR A 177 5.62 11.87 6.82
N ASP A 178 5.73 11.17 7.95
CA ASP A 178 4.84 11.39 9.08
C ASP A 178 4.95 12.84 9.56
N PHE A 179 3.83 13.43 9.98
CA PHE A 179 3.79 14.84 10.35
C PHE A 179 4.75 15.17 11.51
N GLN A 180 4.92 14.24 12.45
CA GLN A 180 5.83 14.40 13.58
C GLN A 180 7.31 14.32 13.16
N ASN A 181 7.62 13.49 12.16
CA ASN A 181 9.00 13.28 11.70
C ASN A 181 9.45 14.33 10.68
N ASN A 182 8.54 14.81 9.83
CA ASN A 182 8.86 15.68 8.71
C ASN A 182 7.79 16.77 8.52
N GLU A 183 7.77 17.72 9.45
CA GLU A 183 6.84 18.86 9.41
C GLU A 183 7.08 19.77 8.19
N GLU A 184 8.34 19.90 7.76
CA GLU A 184 8.75 20.72 6.62
C GLU A 184 8.05 20.28 5.33
N PHE A 185 7.88 18.96 5.12
CA PHE A 185 7.16 18.42 3.96
C PHE A 185 5.73 18.91 3.89
N TRP A 186 5.03 18.92 5.03
CA TRP A 186 3.63 19.33 5.09
C TRP A 186 3.47 20.86 5.04
N ARG A 187 4.48 21.59 5.47
CA ARG A 187 4.56 23.05 5.37
C ARG A 187 4.92 23.53 3.97
N ALA A 188 5.56 22.70 3.15
CA ALA A 188 5.95 23.05 1.80
C ALA A 188 4.73 23.31 0.90
N GLY A 189 4.47 24.59 0.63
CA GLY A 189 3.35 25.03 -0.21
C GLY A 189 3.76 25.21 -1.66
N THR A 190 5.01 25.59 -1.91
CA THR A 190 5.55 25.83 -3.24
C THR A 190 6.66 24.85 -3.59
N TRP A 191 7.05 24.79 -4.86
CA TRP A 191 8.17 23.95 -5.30
C TRP A 191 9.48 24.35 -4.62
N GLU A 192 9.68 25.64 -4.36
CA GLU A 192 10.86 26.17 -3.67
C GLU A 192 10.96 25.69 -2.22
N ASP A 193 9.83 25.66 -1.49
CA ASP A 193 9.79 25.11 -0.13
C ASP A 193 10.17 23.63 -0.12
N TYR A 194 9.62 22.84 -1.06
CA TYR A 194 9.96 21.43 -1.19
C TYR A 194 11.43 21.23 -1.56
N TYR A 195 11.97 22.09 -2.43
CA TYR A 195 13.37 22.07 -2.83
C TYR A 195 14.30 22.32 -1.64
N ARG A 196 13.99 23.35 -0.84
CA ARG A 196 14.74 23.65 0.40
C ARG A 196 14.74 22.48 1.36
N MET A 197 13.58 21.85 1.59
CA MET A 197 13.49 20.68 2.45
C MET A 197 14.33 19.50 1.91
N LYS A 198 14.22 19.20 0.61
CA LYS A 198 14.87 18.03 0.01
C LYS A 198 16.38 18.17 -0.14
N TYR A 199 16.84 19.34 -0.58
CA TYR A 199 18.23 19.59 -0.94
C TYR A 199 18.98 20.44 0.08
N LYS A 200 18.30 20.93 1.13
CA LYS A 200 18.85 21.79 2.19
C LYS A 200 19.65 22.98 1.65
N ARG A 201 19.22 23.50 0.49
CA ARG A 201 19.83 24.63 -0.21
C ARG A 201 18.73 25.49 -0.83
N GLU A 202 19.06 26.74 -1.13
CA GLU A 202 18.16 27.65 -1.82
C GLU A 202 17.84 27.14 -3.24
N PRO A 203 16.62 27.42 -3.76
CA PRO A 203 16.28 27.07 -5.13
C PRO A 203 17.28 27.71 -6.10
N PRO A 204 17.66 27.02 -7.20
CA PRO A 204 18.61 27.54 -8.15
C PRO A 204 18.12 28.86 -8.72
N THR A 205 18.97 29.89 -8.69
CA THR A 205 18.63 31.17 -9.31
C THR A 205 18.60 31.03 -10.83
N LYS A 206 17.93 31.96 -11.51
CA LYS A 206 17.87 31.97 -12.99
C LYS A 206 19.27 31.94 -13.61
N GLU A 207 20.23 32.59 -12.97
CA GLU A 207 21.63 32.66 -13.42
C GLU A 207 22.34 31.30 -13.36
N GLU A 208 22.14 30.53 -12.29
CA GLU A 208 22.68 29.17 -12.17
C GLU A 208 22.05 28.23 -13.19
N PHE A 209 20.75 28.42 -13.48
CA PHE A 209 20.05 27.66 -14.50
C PHE A 209 20.60 27.98 -15.90
N GLU A 210 20.80 29.25 -16.22
CA GLU A 210 21.38 29.67 -17.51
C GLU A 210 22.80 29.15 -17.73
N ARG A 211 23.61 29.08 -16.66
CA ARG A 211 24.96 28.47 -16.73
C ARG A 211 24.89 26.97 -17.02
N ASN A 212 23.88 26.28 -16.51
CA ASN A 212 23.73 24.83 -16.64
C ASN A 212 22.84 24.38 -17.81
N LYS A 213 22.21 25.31 -18.55
CA LYS A 213 21.24 25.00 -19.61
C LYS A 213 21.80 24.05 -20.68
N TYR A 214 23.04 24.25 -21.09
CA TYR A 214 23.69 23.41 -22.11
C TYR A 214 24.01 22.00 -21.61
N LYS A 215 24.33 21.83 -20.32
CA LYS A 215 24.55 20.51 -19.72
C LYS A 215 23.26 19.72 -19.66
N ILE A 216 22.17 20.37 -19.26
CA ILE A 216 20.82 19.77 -19.24
C ILE A 216 20.40 19.39 -20.65
N LEU A 217 20.57 20.30 -21.62
CA LEU A 217 20.23 20.06 -23.03
C LEU A 217 21.00 18.86 -23.61
N TYR A 218 22.32 18.81 -23.40
CA TYR A 218 23.14 17.69 -23.85
C TYR A 218 22.68 16.37 -23.22
N GLY A 219 22.35 16.36 -21.92
CA GLY A 219 21.83 15.19 -21.23
C GLY A 219 20.51 14.68 -21.83
N VAL A 220 19.58 15.59 -22.16
CA VAL A 220 18.30 15.23 -22.79
C VAL A 220 18.51 14.67 -24.21
N ILE A 221 19.37 15.31 -25.01
CA ILE A 221 19.69 14.84 -26.37
C ILE A 221 20.35 13.46 -26.31
N ALA A 222 21.32 13.26 -25.41
CA ALA A 222 21.99 11.97 -25.25
C ALA A 222 21.01 10.86 -24.84
N PHE A 223 20.10 11.14 -23.90
CA PHE A 223 19.08 10.19 -23.48
C PHE A 223 18.08 9.87 -24.60
N GLY A 224 17.67 10.89 -25.37
CA GLY A 224 16.81 10.71 -26.55
C GLY A 224 17.47 9.88 -27.63
N ALA A 225 18.74 10.15 -27.94
CA ALA A 225 19.52 9.39 -28.91
C ALA A 225 19.69 7.92 -28.49
N LEU A 226 19.94 7.67 -27.20
CA LEU A 226 20.03 6.31 -26.65
C LEU A 226 18.70 5.55 -26.79
N GLY A 227 17.59 6.19 -26.44
CA GLY A 227 16.25 5.60 -26.60
C GLY A 227 15.94 5.27 -28.07
N PHE A 228 16.30 6.16 -28.99
CA PHE A 228 16.11 5.96 -30.42
C PHE A 228 16.98 4.82 -30.98
N ALA A 229 18.24 4.73 -30.56
CA ALA A 229 19.13 3.63 -30.93
C ALA A 229 18.58 2.27 -30.48
N LEU A 230 18.04 2.18 -29.26
CA LEU A 230 17.40 0.96 -28.75
C LEU A 230 16.15 0.58 -29.55
N GLN A 231 15.35 1.56 -29.99
CA GLN A 231 14.21 1.31 -30.87
C GLN A 231 14.65 0.76 -32.23
N ILE A 232 15.72 1.33 -32.83
CA ILE A 232 16.27 0.86 -34.10
C ILE A 232 16.68 -0.62 -34.00
N VAL A 233 17.45 -1.00 -32.99
CA VAL A 233 17.92 -2.39 -32.82
C VAL A 233 16.72 -3.35 -32.71
N ASN A 234 15.74 -3.02 -31.87
CA ASN A 234 14.54 -3.85 -31.73
C ASN A 234 13.73 -3.94 -33.05
N THR A 235 13.71 -2.88 -33.86
CA THR A 235 13.05 -2.94 -35.18
C THR A 235 13.80 -3.79 -36.19
N ILE A 236 15.14 -3.75 -36.21
CA ILE A 236 15.97 -4.55 -37.13
C ILE A 236 15.76 -6.05 -36.87
N ASP A 237 15.77 -6.47 -35.60
CA ASP A 237 15.56 -7.88 -35.23
C ASP A 237 14.17 -8.39 -35.66
N ARG A 238 13.14 -7.55 -35.55
CA ARG A 238 11.78 -7.88 -36.01
C ARG A 238 11.73 -7.98 -37.52
N THR A 239 12.35 -7.05 -38.25
CA THR A 239 12.40 -7.07 -39.72
C THR A 239 13.13 -8.30 -40.24
N ASN A 240 14.27 -8.68 -39.64
CA ASN A 240 15.01 -9.88 -40.02
C ASN A 240 14.16 -11.16 -39.84
N LYS A 241 13.40 -11.27 -38.75
CA LYS A 241 12.47 -12.39 -38.53
C LYS A 241 11.37 -12.45 -39.58
N ILE A 242 10.76 -11.29 -39.91
CA ILE A 242 9.72 -11.20 -40.95
C ILE A 242 10.30 -11.61 -42.31
N LEU A 243 11.51 -11.18 -42.64
CA LEU A 243 12.16 -11.52 -43.90
C LEU A 243 12.43 -13.03 -44.00
N LEU A 244 12.94 -13.66 -42.94
CA LEU A 244 13.15 -15.11 -42.87
C LEU A 244 11.83 -15.88 -42.98
N ASP A 245 10.77 -15.42 -42.30
CA ASP A 245 9.45 -16.04 -42.37
C ASP A 245 8.86 -15.94 -43.78
N ASN A 246 9.03 -14.80 -44.46
CA ASN A 246 8.58 -14.63 -45.84
C ASN A 246 9.34 -15.54 -46.81
N GLN A 247 10.65 -15.69 -46.64
CA GLN A 247 11.43 -16.64 -47.42
C GLN A 247 10.97 -18.07 -47.20
N LYS A 248 10.75 -18.47 -45.93
CA LYS A 248 10.25 -19.80 -45.58
C LYS A 248 8.86 -20.07 -46.16
N LYS A 249 7.96 -19.08 -46.11
CA LYS A 249 6.63 -19.17 -46.74
C LYS A 249 6.75 -19.33 -48.25
N THR A 250 7.63 -18.55 -48.89
CA THR A 250 7.87 -18.62 -50.34
C THR A 250 8.37 -20.01 -50.74
N LEU A 251 9.35 -20.55 -50.00
CA LEU A 251 9.86 -21.90 -50.23
C LEU A 251 8.78 -22.97 -50.04
N ARG A 252 7.95 -22.84 -49.00
CA ARG A 252 6.81 -23.76 -48.78
C ARG A 252 5.81 -23.67 -49.92
N THR A 253 5.43 -22.46 -50.34
CA THR A 253 4.50 -22.32 -51.47
C THR A 253 5.08 -22.87 -52.76
N MET A 254 6.39 -22.72 -52.99
CA MET A 254 7.06 -23.32 -54.15
C MET A 254 7.06 -24.84 -54.06
N HIS A 255 7.34 -25.39 -52.88
CA HIS A 255 7.27 -26.82 -52.63
C HIS A 255 5.85 -27.36 -52.84
N ASP A 256 4.85 -26.73 -52.24
CA ASP A 256 3.44 -27.11 -52.39
C ASP A 256 3.00 -27.04 -53.87
N LEU A 257 3.39 -25.99 -54.60
CA LEU A 257 3.12 -25.88 -56.03
C LEU A 257 3.80 -26.99 -56.84
N ASN A 258 5.02 -27.35 -56.48
CA ASN A 258 5.75 -28.45 -57.12
C ASN A 258 5.08 -29.79 -56.84
N ASP A 259 4.66 -30.03 -55.59
CA ASP A 259 3.91 -31.22 -55.22
C ASP A 259 2.58 -31.30 -55.97
N HIS A 260 1.88 -30.17 -56.12
CA HIS A 260 0.66 -30.09 -56.92
C HIS A 260 0.90 -30.41 -58.40
N ALA A 261 2.04 -30.01 -58.97
CA ALA A 261 2.38 -30.29 -60.36
C ALA A 261 2.51 -31.81 -60.63
N ASP A 262 2.99 -32.57 -59.63
CA ASP A 262 3.04 -34.04 -59.67
C ASP A 262 1.84 -34.71 -58.98
N ASN A 263 0.74 -33.97 -58.75
CA ASN A 263 -0.45 -34.46 -58.05
C ASN A 263 -0.12 -35.20 -56.73
N PHE A 264 0.83 -34.68 -55.95
CA PHE A 264 1.36 -35.29 -54.73
C PHE A 264 1.95 -36.70 -54.94
N GLY A 265 2.58 -36.95 -56.08
CA GLY A 265 3.15 -38.25 -56.44
C GLY A 265 2.12 -39.31 -56.80
N GLN A 266 0.85 -38.91 -57.02
CA GLN A 266 -0.24 -39.83 -57.34
C GLN A 266 -0.39 -40.09 -58.84
N GLY A 267 0.52 -39.61 -59.69
CA GLY A 267 0.57 -39.89 -61.13
C GLY A 267 -0.47 -39.13 -61.97
N ASN A 268 -0.28 -39.06 -63.29
CA ASN A 268 -1.13 -38.26 -64.19
C ASN A 268 -2.05 -39.09 -65.10
N SER A 269 -2.15 -40.41 -64.88
CA SER A 269 -2.99 -41.28 -65.72
C SER A 269 -4.48 -41.13 -65.39
N GLU A 270 -5.35 -41.53 -66.32
CA GLU A 270 -6.81 -41.52 -66.09
C GLU A 270 -7.22 -42.41 -64.91
N ALA A 271 -6.54 -43.55 -64.74
CA ALA A 271 -6.76 -44.46 -63.62
C ALA A 271 -6.36 -43.82 -62.27
N ASP A 272 -5.27 -43.06 -62.26
CA ASP A 272 -4.84 -42.28 -61.09
C ASP A 272 -5.84 -41.17 -60.75
N GLY A 273 -6.39 -40.49 -61.78
CA GLY A 273 -7.46 -39.51 -61.60
C GLY A 273 -8.71 -40.11 -60.95
N LEU A 274 -9.10 -41.32 -61.36
CA LEU A 274 -10.21 -42.04 -60.75
C LEU A 274 -9.89 -42.45 -59.31
N ARG A 275 -8.67 -42.94 -59.04
CA ARG A 275 -8.20 -43.25 -57.68
C ARG A 275 -8.26 -42.02 -56.78
N ARG A 276 -7.79 -40.86 -57.25
CA ARG A 276 -7.89 -39.58 -56.53
C ARG A 276 -9.32 -39.19 -56.21
N PHE A 277 -10.22 -39.32 -57.18
CA PHE A 277 -11.63 -39.01 -56.98
C PHE A 277 -12.26 -39.92 -55.93
N LEU A 278 -11.98 -41.23 -55.96
CA LEU A 278 -12.48 -42.19 -54.98
C LEU A 278 -11.95 -41.88 -53.57
N VAL A 279 -10.64 -41.62 -53.43
CA VAL A 279 -10.01 -41.24 -52.16
C VAL A 279 -10.57 -39.91 -51.63
N SER A 280 -10.69 -38.89 -52.48
CA SER A 280 -11.26 -37.57 -52.12
C SER A 280 -12.74 -37.69 -51.70
N ARG A 281 -13.54 -38.44 -52.45
CA ARG A 281 -14.95 -38.67 -52.11
C ARG A 281 -15.07 -39.44 -50.80
N ARG A 282 -14.24 -40.44 -50.58
CA ARG A 282 -14.25 -41.22 -49.35
C ARG A 282 -13.83 -40.41 -48.15
N THR A 283 -12.76 -39.63 -48.23
CA THR A 283 -12.32 -38.73 -47.14
C THR A 283 -13.40 -37.69 -46.83
N SER A 284 -14.10 -37.15 -47.84
CA SER A 284 -15.25 -36.24 -47.64
C SER A 284 -16.45 -36.92 -46.94
N ILE A 285 -16.67 -38.22 -47.17
CA ILE A 285 -17.76 -38.98 -46.54
C ILE A 285 -17.36 -39.45 -45.13
N LYS A 286 -16.12 -39.92 -44.93
CA LYS A 286 -15.58 -40.37 -43.64
C LYS A 286 -15.47 -39.22 -42.63
N SER A 287 -14.90 -38.09 -43.04
CA SER A 287 -14.79 -36.88 -42.18
C SER A 287 -16.14 -36.39 -41.64
N LYS A 288 -17.23 -36.63 -42.38
CA LYS A 288 -18.59 -36.28 -41.96
C LYS A 288 -19.23 -37.28 -40.99
N LYS A 289 -18.72 -38.52 -40.92
CA LYS A 289 -19.36 -39.62 -40.19
C LYS A 289 -18.59 -40.05 -38.94
N TYR A 290 -17.25 -40.06 -38.97
CA TYR A 290 -16.39 -40.44 -37.84
C TYR A 290 -15.04 -39.69 -37.92
N PRO A 291 -14.77 -38.70 -37.05
CA PRO A 291 -13.57 -37.86 -37.18
C PRO A 291 -12.26 -38.48 -36.64
N ASP A 292 -12.30 -39.54 -35.84
CA ASP A 292 -11.15 -39.98 -35.03
C ASP A 292 -10.66 -41.44 -35.27
N GLU A 293 -11.05 -42.10 -36.38
CA GLU A 293 -10.56 -43.46 -36.69
C GLU A 293 -9.50 -43.46 -37.81
N ASP A 294 -8.28 -43.82 -37.42
CA ASP A 294 -7.12 -44.10 -38.27
C ASP A 294 -7.38 -45.28 -39.21
N GLY A 295 -7.07 -45.07 -40.49
CA GLY A 295 -7.56 -45.89 -41.59
C GLY A 295 -6.50 -46.74 -42.25
N GLU A 296 -6.56 -48.05 -42.04
CA GLU A 296 -5.62 -48.98 -42.70
C GLU A 296 -6.27 -50.03 -43.62
N ASP A 297 -7.59 -50.27 -43.59
CA ASP A 297 -8.06 -51.59 -44.08
C ASP A 297 -8.74 -51.68 -45.47
N ASN A 298 -8.60 -50.73 -46.40
CA ASN A 298 -9.43 -50.78 -47.63
C ASN A 298 -8.76 -50.34 -48.94
N GLU A 299 -7.43 -50.23 -49.01
CA GLU A 299 -6.76 -49.95 -50.29
C GLU A 299 -6.91 -51.10 -51.31
N HIS A 300 -7.13 -52.33 -50.83
CA HIS A 300 -7.30 -53.50 -51.68
C HIS A 300 -8.58 -53.46 -52.52
N GLU A 301 -9.69 -53.00 -51.96
CA GLU A 301 -10.99 -52.96 -52.67
C GLU A 301 -10.98 -51.95 -53.83
N ASP A 302 -10.30 -50.82 -53.64
CA ASP A 302 -10.14 -49.79 -54.68
C ASP A 302 -9.27 -50.29 -55.83
N SER A 303 -8.21 -51.05 -55.53
CA SER A 303 -7.35 -51.66 -56.55
C SER A 303 -8.11 -52.67 -57.42
N GLU A 304 -9.01 -53.44 -56.80
CA GLU A 304 -9.85 -54.41 -57.52
C GLU A 304 -10.89 -53.73 -58.41
N LEU A 305 -11.49 -52.64 -57.94
CA LEU A 305 -12.43 -51.84 -58.73
C LEU A 305 -11.76 -51.22 -59.96
N LEU A 306 -10.52 -50.73 -59.81
CA LEU A 306 -9.72 -50.20 -60.91
C LEU A 306 -9.34 -51.29 -61.93
N VAL A 307 -8.92 -52.47 -61.46
CA VAL A 307 -8.62 -53.63 -62.33
C VAL A 307 -9.87 -54.08 -63.08
N LYS A 308 -11.03 -54.09 -62.43
CA LYS A 308 -12.32 -54.45 -63.05
C LYS A 308 -12.76 -53.43 -64.09
N TYR A 309 -12.55 -52.13 -63.82
CA TYR A 309 -12.80 -51.07 -64.80
C TYR A 309 -11.87 -51.19 -66.02
N ALA A 310 -10.58 -51.42 -65.80
CA ALA A 310 -9.61 -51.62 -66.87
C ALA A 310 -9.97 -52.83 -67.76
N LYS A 311 -10.31 -53.97 -67.15
CA LYS A 311 -10.76 -55.17 -67.88
C LYS A 311 -12.02 -54.92 -68.71
N LYS A 312 -12.98 -54.13 -68.20
CA LYS A 312 -14.20 -53.78 -68.94
C LYS A 312 -13.89 -52.89 -70.16
N ARG A 313 -12.93 -51.98 -70.03
CA ARG A 313 -12.49 -51.11 -71.13
C ARG A 313 -11.73 -51.86 -72.22
N VAL A 314 -10.84 -52.78 -71.83
CA VAL A 314 -10.13 -53.66 -72.78
C VAL A 314 -11.13 -54.52 -73.55
N LYS A 315 -12.10 -55.13 -72.85
CA LYS A 315 -13.14 -55.91 -73.51
C LYS A 315 -13.98 -55.09 -74.50
N GLN A 316 -14.33 -53.85 -74.15
CA GLN A 316 -15.02 -52.95 -75.08
C GLN A 316 -14.18 -52.58 -76.32
N TRP A 317 -12.86 -52.58 -76.18
CA TRP A 317 -11.94 -52.37 -77.30
C TRP A 317 -11.84 -53.60 -78.19
N ASP A 318 -11.76 -54.79 -77.60
CA ASP A 318 -11.76 -56.06 -78.35
C ASP A 318 -13.08 -56.23 -79.13
N ASP A 319 -14.23 -55.95 -78.49
CA ASP A 319 -15.57 -55.97 -79.11
C ASP A 319 -15.76 -54.89 -80.22
N MET A 320 -14.83 -53.94 -80.37
CA MET A 320 -14.83 -52.90 -81.42
C MET A 320 -13.88 -53.21 -82.58
N ILE A 321 -13.00 -54.20 -82.42
CA ILE A 321 -11.96 -54.59 -83.41
C ILE A 321 -12.38 -55.85 -84.19
N ASP A 322 -13.23 -56.71 -83.60
CA ASP A 322 -14.02 -57.74 -84.31
C ASP A 322 -15.26 -57.13 -84.98
#